data_AF-A0A2C5Y151-F1
#
_entry.id   AF-A0A2C5Y151-F1
#
_cell.length_a   1.000
_cell.length_b   1.000
_cell.length_c   1.000
_cell.angle_alpha   90.00
_cell.angle_beta   90.00
_cell.angle_gamma   90.00
#
_symmetry.space_group_name_H-M   'P 1'
#
loop_
_entity.id
_entity.type
_entity.pdbx_description
1 polymer ?
#
loop_
_entity_poly.entity_id
_entity_poly.type
_entity_poly.pdbx_seq_one_letter_code
_entity_poly.pdbx_strand_id
1 'polypeptide(L)'
;MHCSLPPHSATIYFASPDDYETHYLNTHTNRCLECRKNFPSSHFLGLHVEECHDPLVLVQRERGQRTYSCFVPECERKCQTPQKRRMHLIDKHMYPRNFFFAVTQEGVDKRHSLLVDNRRRQRRHAQSSREKAGELQAAGSHVAVDHHSEKPEEIGDMSSLTGAMNALQLIPSSVRFGRGRPGFSRK
;
A
#
# COMPACT_ATOMS: atom_id res chain seq x y z
N MET A 1 19.07 -19.48 26.26
CA MET A 1 19.56 -18.13 25.92
C MET A 1 18.41 -17.15 26.05
N HIS A 2 18.62 -15.95 26.60
CA HIS A 2 17.52 -14.98 26.78
C HIS A 2 17.92 -13.55 26.43
N CYS A 3 16.95 -12.74 26.02
CA CYS A 3 17.13 -11.32 25.72
C CYS A 3 16.21 -10.47 26.61
N SER A 4 16.79 -9.55 27.37
CA SER A 4 16.11 -8.55 28.21
C SER A 4 16.45 -7.11 27.80
N LEU A 5 17.13 -6.92 26.67
CA LEU A 5 17.51 -5.60 26.18
C LEU A 5 16.28 -4.81 25.67
N PRO A 6 16.19 -3.50 25.93
CA PRO A 6 15.18 -2.64 25.31
C PRO A 6 15.22 -2.79 23.78
N PRO A 7 14.08 -2.95 23.08
CA PRO A 7 12.73 -2.49 23.43
C PRO A 7 11.79 -3.52 24.05
N HIS A 8 12.27 -4.70 24.43
CA HIS A 8 11.39 -5.74 24.97
C HIS A 8 10.85 -5.33 26.33
N SER A 9 9.54 -5.47 26.53
CA SER A 9 8.90 -5.27 27.83
C SER A 9 9.07 -6.47 28.77
N ALA A 10 9.43 -7.63 28.22
CA ALA A 10 9.65 -8.87 28.96
C ALA A 10 10.84 -9.63 28.39
N THR A 11 11.44 -10.49 29.21
CA THR A 11 12.54 -11.37 28.80
C THR A 11 12.07 -12.41 27.79
N ILE A 12 12.69 -12.45 26.62
CA ILE A 12 12.43 -13.45 25.57
C ILE A 12 13.42 -14.59 25.73
N TYR A 13 12.93 -15.83 25.70
CA TYR A 13 13.76 -17.03 25.78
C TYR A 13 13.84 -17.72 24.41
N PHE A 14 15.03 -18.22 24.09
CA PHE A 14 15.33 -18.89 22.82
C PHE A 14 15.82 -20.32 23.07
N ALA A 15 15.42 -21.23 22.18
CA ALA A 15 15.78 -22.64 22.22
C ALA A 15 17.18 -22.91 21.66
N SER A 16 17.56 -22.25 20.55
CA SER A 16 18.88 -22.35 19.94
C SER A 16 19.70 -21.06 20.13
N PRO A 17 21.05 -21.15 20.21
CA PRO A 17 21.94 -19.99 20.05
C PRO A 17 21.71 -19.24 18.72
N ASP A 18 21.44 -19.96 17.63
CA ASP A 18 21.25 -19.35 16.29
C ASP A 18 20.00 -18.44 16.25
N ASP A 19 18.94 -18.83 16.95
CA ASP A 19 17.71 -18.03 17.08
C ASP A 19 17.98 -16.73 17.83
N TYR A 20 18.82 -16.78 18.87
CA TYR A 20 19.22 -15.61 19.64
C TYR A 20 20.08 -14.66 18.82
N GLU A 21 21.06 -15.18 18.06
CA GLU A 21 21.90 -14.36 17.20
C GLU A 21 21.07 -13.66 16.12
N THR A 22 20.20 -14.42 15.44
CA THR A 22 19.28 -13.88 14.44
C THR A 22 18.36 -12.82 15.03
N HIS A 23 17.84 -13.05 16.24
CA HIS A 23 17.05 -12.06 16.97
C HIS A 23 17.86 -10.78 17.25
N TYR A 24 19.09 -10.93 17.74
CA TYR A 24 19.92 -9.81 18.13
C TYR A 24 20.27 -8.93 16.93
N LEU A 25 20.69 -9.56 15.82
CA LEU A 25 20.99 -8.88 14.56
C LEU A 25 19.78 -8.11 14.02
N ASN A 26 18.59 -8.73 14.09
CA ASN A 26 17.37 -8.14 13.55
C ASN A 26 16.68 -7.13 14.46
N THR A 27 17.01 -7.07 15.75
CA THR A 27 16.27 -6.24 16.73
C THR A 27 17.13 -5.15 17.36
N HIS A 28 18.42 -5.42 17.55
CA HIS A 28 19.29 -4.58 18.38
C HIS A 28 20.43 -3.92 17.61
N THR A 29 20.94 -4.51 16.52
CA THR A 29 22.16 -4.03 15.86
C THR A 29 22.02 -2.65 15.22
N ASN A 30 20.96 -2.40 14.46
CA ASN A 30 20.82 -1.18 13.65
C ASN A 30 19.71 -0.26 14.22
N ARG A 31 19.70 -0.08 15.53
CA ARG A 31 18.68 0.68 16.24
C ARG A 31 19.12 2.12 16.48
N CYS A 32 18.30 3.08 16.07
CA CYS A 32 18.53 4.49 16.36
C CYS A 32 18.44 4.76 17.87
N LEU A 33 19.42 5.47 18.43
CA LEU A 33 19.47 5.77 19.86
C LEU A 33 18.43 6.81 20.28
N GLU A 34 18.09 7.74 19.39
CA GLU A 34 17.15 8.83 19.65
C GLU A 34 15.70 8.38 19.54
N CYS A 35 15.27 7.86 18.39
CA CYS A 35 13.87 7.48 18.17
C CYS A 35 13.58 5.99 18.35
N ARG A 36 14.62 5.18 18.62
CA ARG A 36 14.47 3.72 18.85
C ARG A 36 13.83 2.99 17.68
N LYS A 37 13.97 3.46 16.44
CA LYS A 37 13.58 2.70 15.24
C LYS A 37 14.71 1.78 14.83
N ASN A 38 14.38 0.57 14.40
CA ASN A 38 15.37 -0.36 13.84
C ASN A 38 15.43 -0.29 12.31
N PHE A 39 16.62 -0.52 11.74
CA PHE A 39 16.91 -0.40 10.31
C PHE A 39 17.53 -1.69 9.73
N PRO A 40 17.40 -1.95 8.42
CA PRO A 40 17.95 -3.17 7.82
C PRO A 40 19.47 -3.28 7.85
N SER A 41 20.17 -2.14 7.84
CA SER A 41 21.63 -2.09 7.78
C SER A 41 22.15 -0.81 8.41
N SER A 42 23.45 -0.80 8.71
CA SER A 42 24.16 0.38 9.22
C SER A 42 24.03 1.58 8.28
N HIS A 43 24.06 1.36 6.96
CA HIS A 43 23.84 2.42 5.97
C HIS A 43 22.46 3.07 6.11
N PHE A 44 21.39 2.27 6.24
CA PHE A 44 20.05 2.81 6.45
C PHE A 44 19.90 3.57 7.78
N LEU A 45 20.59 3.12 8.82
CA LEU A 45 20.66 3.84 10.09
C LEU A 45 21.36 5.20 9.91
N GLY A 46 22.50 5.25 9.21
CA GLY A 46 23.20 6.49 8.89
C GLY A 46 22.32 7.47 8.10
N LEU A 47 21.68 6.98 7.03
CA LEU A 47 20.71 7.77 6.25
C LEU A 47 19.57 8.31 7.12
N HIS A 48 19.05 7.51 8.05
CA HIS A 48 18.01 7.96 8.97
C HIS A 48 18.49 9.07 9.91
N VAL A 49 19.68 8.94 10.49
CA VAL A 49 20.25 9.97 11.36
C VAL A 49 20.44 11.29 10.59
N GLU A 50 21.06 11.23 9.41
CA GLU A 50 21.19 12.40 8.52
C GLU A 50 19.83 13.01 8.17
N GLU A 51 18.82 12.18 7.92
CA GLU A 51 17.55 12.67 7.39
C GLU A 51 16.54 13.15 8.42
N CYS A 52 16.56 12.58 9.62
CA CYS A 52 15.55 12.77 10.65
C CYS A 52 16.08 13.44 11.91
N HIS A 53 17.39 13.34 12.18
CA HIS A 53 17.98 13.77 13.44
C HIS A 53 19.02 14.90 13.28
N ASP A 54 19.60 15.09 12.09
CA ASP A 54 20.55 16.17 11.85
C ASP A 54 19.85 17.52 11.55
N PRO A 55 19.88 18.51 12.47
CA PRO A 55 19.26 19.81 12.25
C PRO A 55 19.99 20.64 11.17
N LEU A 56 21.28 20.42 10.93
CA LEU A 56 22.02 21.12 9.89
C LEU A 56 21.55 20.69 8.51
N VAL A 57 21.25 19.40 8.35
CA VAL A 57 20.66 18.86 7.12
C VAL A 57 19.28 19.45 6.86
N LEU A 58 18.47 19.70 7.90
CA LEU A 58 17.18 20.38 7.75
C LEU A 58 17.35 21.80 7.21
N VAL A 59 18.27 22.59 7.77
CA VAL A 59 18.56 23.95 7.28
C VAL A 59 19.10 23.93 5.84
N GLN A 60 19.95 22.96 5.49
CA GLN A 60 20.42 22.79 4.11
C GLN A 60 19.27 22.47 3.13
N ARG A 61 18.28 21.69 3.57
CA ARG A 61 17.07 21.41 2.76
C ARG A 61 16.23 22.65 2.51
N GLU A 62 16.05 23.48 3.53
CA GLU A 62 15.30 24.75 3.40
C GLU A 62 15.97 25.68 2.38
N ARG A 63 17.30 25.65 2.31
CA ARG A 63 18.09 26.35 1.28
C ARG A 63 18.05 25.68 -0.10
N GLY A 64 17.29 24.60 -0.27
CA GLY A 64 17.12 23.89 -1.54
C GLY A 64 18.27 22.94 -1.90
N GLN A 65 19.19 22.64 -0.98
CA GLN A 65 20.32 21.75 -1.24
C GLN A 65 19.91 20.27 -1.33
N ARG A 66 20.73 19.47 -2.01
CA ARG A 66 20.49 18.04 -2.23
C ARG A 66 21.04 17.24 -1.06
N THR A 67 20.17 16.85 -0.13
CA THR A 67 20.57 16.19 1.12
C THR A 67 20.14 14.72 1.22
N TYR A 68 19.28 14.23 0.31
CA TYR A 68 18.81 12.85 0.36
C TYR A 68 19.77 11.92 -0.36
N SER A 69 20.69 11.30 0.38
CA SER A 69 21.64 10.31 -0.15
C SER A 69 20.94 9.04 -0.67
N CYS A 70 21.59 8.33 -1.59
CA CYS A 70 21.06 7.11 -2.20
C CYS A 70 21.07 5.92 -1.21
N PHE A 71 20.19 4.94 -1.42
CA PHE A 71 20.13 3.74 -0.58
C PHE A 71 21.26 2.74 -0.87
N VAL A 72 21.92 2.86 -2.02
CA VAL A 72 23.06 2.01 -2.37
C VAL A 72 24.34 2.67 -1.85
N PRO A 73 25.13 2.03 -0.96
CA PRO A 73 26.33 2.62 -0.36
C PRO A 73 27.37 3.08 -1.38
N GLU A 74 27.51 2.36 -2.49
CA GLU A 74 28.44 2.69 -3.58
C GLU A 74 27.93 3.83 -4.48
N CYS A 75 26.71 4.34 -4.24
CA CYS A 75 26.13 5.42 -5.02
C CYS A 75 26.17 6.75 -4.27
N GLU A 76 27.05 7.64 -4.71
CA GLU A 76 27.26 8.97 -4.11
C GLU A 76 26.17 10.00 -4.48
N ARG A 77 25.13 9.60 -5.22
CA ARG A 77 24.11 10.54 -5.69
C ARG A 77 23.23 11.04 -4.55
N LYS A 78 23.27 12.36 -4.31
CA LYS A 78 22.32 13.07 -3.45
C LYS A 78 21.14 13.62 -4.23
N CYS A 79 19.94 13.50 -3.68
CA CYS A 79 18.68 13.95 -4.27
C CYS A 79 18.11 15.13 -3.48
N GLN A 80 17.31 15.96 -4.16
CA GLN A 80 16.67 17.12 -3.54
C GLN A 80 15.41 16.74 -2.74
N THR A 81 14.68 15.73 -3.19
CA THR A 81 13.45 15.26 -2.53
C THR A 81 13.44 13.73 -2.41
N PRO A 82 12.71 13.16 -1.42
CA PRO A 82 12.53 11.71 -1.31
C PRO A 82 11.91 11.09 -2.57
N GLN A 83 11.01 11.81 -3.25
CA GLN A 83 10.39 11.36 -4.49
C GLN A 83 11.42 11.25 -5.62
N LYS A 84 12.31 12.24 -5.78
CA LYS A 84 13.41 12.17 -6.76
C LYS A 84 14.36 11.03 -6.44
N ARG A 85 14.65 10.77 -5.16
CA ARG A 85 15.44 9.61 -4.73
C ARG A 85 14.76 8.30 -5.11
N ARG A 86 13.47 8.16 -4.85
CA ARG A 86 12.70 6.96 -5.27
C ARG A 86 12.81 6.72 -6.76
N MET A 87 12.62 7.76 -7.58
CA MET A 87 12.74 7.63 -9.02
C MET A 87 14.15 7.20 -9.44
N HIS A 88 15.18 7.82 -8.86
CA HIS A 88 16.56 7.42 -9.08
C HIS A 88 16.84 5.95 -8.74
N LEU A 89 16.33 5.46 -7.61
CA LEU A 89 16.49 4.06 -7.21
C LEU A 89 15.81 3.10 -8.18
N ILE A 90 14.63 3.45 -8.69
CA ILE A 90 13.91 2.64 -9.68
C ILE A 90 14.67 2.64 -11.01
N ASP A 91 15.09 3.81 -11.49
CA ASP A 91 15.64 3.93 -12.85
C ASP A 91 17.11 3.49 -12.95
N LYS A 92 17.93 3.78 -11.93
CA LYS A 92 19.37 3.48 -11.95
C LYS A 92 19.74 2.20 -11.22
N HIS A 93 19.02 1.86 -10.15
CA HIS A 93 19.31 0.69 -9.32
C HIS A 93 18.25 -0.41 -9.46
N MET A 94 17.28 -0.24 -10.37
CA MET A 94 16.25 -1.22 -10.67
C MET A 94 15.45 -1.68 -9.45
N TYR A 95 15.31 -0.81 -8.45
CA TYR A 95 14.49 -1.11 -7.28
C TYR A 95 13.05 -1.38 -7.71
N PRO A 96 12.39 -2.40 -7.14
CA PRO A 96 11.02 -2.69 -7.48
C PRO A 96 10.11 -1.53 -7.03
N ARG A 97 9.11 -1.18 -7.83
CA ARG A 97 8.26 0.01 -7.57
C ARG A 97 7.47 -0.09 -6.27
N ASN A 98 7.22 -1.32 -5.80
CA ASN A 98 6.57 -1.66 -4.54
C ASN A 98 7.55 -1.81 -3.37
N PHE A 99 8.83 -1.46 -3.53
CA PHE A 99 9.74 -1.34 -2.40
C PHE A 99 9.25 -0.28 -1.42
N PHE A 100 9.52 -0.50 -0.14
CA PHE A 100 9.21 0.43 0.92
C PHE A 100 10.24 1.57 1.02
N PHE A 101 10.05 2.62 0.21
CA PHE A 101 10.98 3.75 0.16
C PHE A 101 10.96 4.67 1.39
N ALA A 102 9.98 4.53 2.29
CA ALA A 102 9.95 5.29 3.55
C ALA A 102 10.70 4.58 4.69
N VAL A 103 11.58 3.62 4.36
CA VAL A 103 12.43 2.89 5.32
C VAL A 103 13.26 3.81 6.20
N THR A 104 13.80 4.91 5.66
CA THR A 104 14.59 5.88 6.44
C THR A 104 13.75 6.66 7.45
N GLN A 105 12.44 6.75 7.27
CA GLN A 105 11.55 7.49 8.18
C GLN A 105 10.87 6.56 9.19
N GLU A 106 10.41 5.39 8.76
CA GLU A 106 9.57 4.50 9.56
C GLU A 106 10.35 3.34 10.22
N GLY A 107 11.55 3.00 9.73
CA GLY A 107 12.25 1.79 10.13
C GLY A 107 11.55 0.51 9.68
N VAL A 108 11.98 -0.63 10.26
CA VAL A 108 11.45 -1.97 9.95
C VAL A 108 10.70 -2.66 11.07
N ASP A 109 10.62 -2.09 12.27
CA ASP A 109 10.09 -2.78 13.47
C ASP A 109 8.69 -3.39 13.27
N LYS A 110 7.82 -2.74 12.50
CA LYS A 110 6.43 -3.19 12.27
C LYS A 110 6.28 -4.15 11.08
N ARG A 111 7.37 -4.57 10.44
CA ARG A 111 7.34 -5.25 9.14
C ARG A 111 8.35 -6.36 9.01
N HIS A 112 7.87 -7.47 8.46
CA HIS A 112 8.69 -8.64 8.13
C HIS A 112 9.22 -8.59 6.67
N SER A 113 8.78 -7.63 5.86
CA SER A 113 9.21 -7.47 4.46
C SER A 113 9.31 -5.99 4.08
N LEU A 114 10.32 -5.69 3.26
CA LEU A 114 10.52 -4.37 2.65
C LEU A 114 9.72 -4.19 1.35
N LEU A 115 9.04 -5.23 0.88
CA LEU A 115 8.14 -5.14 -0.27
C LEU A 115 6.71 -4.95 0.22
N VAL A 116 6.01 -3.97 -0.36
CA VAL A 116 4.62 -3.67 -0.04
C VAL A 116 3.71 -4.51 -0.93
N ASP A 117 2.97 -5.43 -0.33
CA ASP A 117 1.97 -6.23 -1.03
C ASP A 117 0.73 -5.39 -1.35
N ASN A 118 0.61 -4.96 -2.62
CA ASN A 118 -0.56 -4.24 -3.11
C ASN A 118 -1.87 -5.05 -3.07
N ARG A 119 -1.79 -6.39 -2.95
CA ARG A 119 -2.96 -7.28 -2.88
C ARG A 119 -3.85 -7.01 -1.67
N ARG A 120 -3.29 -6.58 -0.54
CA ARG A 120 -4.07 -6.25 0.67
C ARG A 120 -4.84 -4.94 0.52
N ARG A 121 -4.31 -3.99 -0.26
CA ARG A 121 -4.95 -2.69 -0.51
C ARG A 121 -6.14 -2.81 -1.47
N GLN A 122 -6.03 -3.66 -2.49
CA GLN A 122 -7.16 -3.96 -3.40
C GLN A 122 -8.31 -4.68 -2.66
N ARG A 123 -8.03 -5.64 -1.78
CA ARG A 123 -9.07 -6.31 -0.99
C ARG A 123 -9.82 -5.37 -0.04
N ARG A 124 -9.10 -4.46 0.63
CA ARG A 124 -9.72 -3.44 1.50
C ARG A 124 -10.59 -2.45 0.73
N HIS A 125 -10.15 -2.05 -0.47
CA HIS A 125 -10.98 -1.19 -1.33
C HIS A 125 -12.25 -1.91 -1.82
N ALA A 126 -12.14 -3.19 -2.19
CA ALA A 126 -13.28 -4.01 -2.59
C ALA A 126 -14.30 -4.25 -1.45
N GLN A 127 -13.83 -4.37 -0.20
CA GLN A 127 -14.70 -4.49 0.99
C GLN A 127 -15.40 -3.17 1.31
N SER A 128 -14.66 -2.05 1.32
CA SER A 128 -15.22 -0.71 1.56
C SER A 128 -16.25 -0.29 0.49
N SER A 129 -16.06 -0.68 -0.78
CA SER A 129 -17.08 -0.44 -1.82
C SER A 129 -18.35 -1.26 -1.63
N ARG A 130 -18.25 -2.43 -0.99
CA ARG A 130 -19.40 -3.32 -0.75
C ARG A 130 -20.23 -2.86 0.45
N GLU A 131 -19.58 -2.35 1.48
CA GLU A 131 -20.23 -1.72 2.65
C GLU A 131 -20.98 -0.44 2.24
N LYS A 132 -20.37 0.42 1.42
CA LYS A 132 -21.03 1.62 0.87
C LYS A 132 -22.25 1.32 -0.02
N ALA A 133 -22.26 0.17 -0.70
CA ALA A 133 -23.40 -0.24 -1.52
C ALA A 133 -24.57 -0.80 -0.68
N GLY A 134 -24.28 -1.42 0.47
CA GLY A 134 -25.30 -1.90 1.40
C GLY A 134 -26.02 -0.78 2.16
N GLU A 135 -25.32 0.31 2.49
CA GLU A 135 -25.89 1.43 3.25
C GLU A 135 -26.85 2.29 2.41
N LEU A 136 -26.65 2.37 1.10
CA LEU A 136 -27.56 3.05 0.16
C LEU A 136 -28.87 2.29 -0.10
N GLN A 137 -28.97 1.01 0.28
CA GLN A 137 -30.20 0.22 0.17
C GLN A 137 -31.06 0.24 1.44
N ALA A 138 -30.53 0.71 2.58
CA ALA A 138 -31.26 0.73 3.85
C ALA A 138 -32.08 2.01 4.10
N ALA A 139 -31.89 3.07 3.29
CA ALA A 139 -32.50 4.39 3.50
C ALA A 139 -33.79 4.65 2.70
N GLY A 140 -34.43 3.62 2.14
CA GLY A 140 -35.65 3.80 1.35
C GLY A 140 -36.64 2.66 1.51
N SER A 141 -37.41 2.63 2.61
CA SER A 141 -38.70 1.91 2.71
C SER A 141 -39.50 2.34 3.95
N HIS A 142 -40.45 3.25 3.73
CA HIS A 142 -41.61 3.56 4.58
C HIS A 142 -42.73 3.73 3.52
N VAL A 143 -43.80 2.92 3.41
CA VAL A 143 -45.02 2.86 4.24
C VAL A 143 -45.99 1.79 3.64
N ALA A 144 -46.81 1.18 4.51
CA ALA A 144 -48.18 0.63 4.33
C ALA A 144 -48.46 -0.84 3.87
N VAL A 145 -49.03 -1.62 4.81
CA VAL A 145 -50.27 -2.49 4.84
C VAL A 145 -50.79 -3.11 3.52
N ASP A 146 -51.37 -4.32 3.41
CA ASP A 146 -52.10 -5.20 4.35
C ASP A 146 -52.24 -6.65 3.76
N HIS A 147 -52.81 -7.55 4.58
CA HIS A 147 -53.11 -8.99 4.47
C HIS A 147 -53.78 -9.54 3.18
N HIS A 148 -53.42 -10.75 2.72
CA HIS A 148 -54.30 -11.95 2.66
C HIS A 148 -53.61 -13.20 2.06
N SER A 149 -54.21 -14.34 2.40
CA SER A 149 -53.75 -15.73 2.35
C SER A 149 -53.98 -16.46 1.01
N GLU A 150 -53.45 -17.69 0.93
CA GLU A 150 -53.83 -18.84 0.06
C GLU A 150 -52.91 -19.20 -1.13
N LYS A 151 -52.33 -20.43 -1.02
CA LYS A 151 -51.88 -21.32 -2.10
C LYS A 151 -53.12 -22.03 -2.70
N PRO A 152 -53.17 -22.54 -3.95
CA PRO A 152 -52.24 -23.54 -4.49
C PRO A 152 -51.94 -23.48 -6.00
N GLU A 153 -51.16 -24.46 -6.44
CA GLU A 153 -50.50 -24.64 -7.74
C GLU A 153 -51.44 -24.92 -8.92
N GLU A 154 -51.06 -24.53 -10.14
CA GLU A 154 -51.00 -25.45 -11.29
C GLU A 154 -50.27 -24.87 -12.51
N ILE A 155 -49.98 -25.78 -13.44
CA ILE A 155 -48.93 -25.80 -14.46
C ILE A 155 -49.28 -25.00 -15.71
N GLY A 156 -48.28 -24.30 -16.26
CA GLY A 156 -48.17 -24.06 -17.70
C GLY A 156 -47.98 -22.61 -18.11
N ASP A 157 -46.73 -22.19 -18.35
CA ASP A 157 -46.43 -21.52 -19.63
C ASP A 157 -44.91 -21.53 -19.95
N MET A 158 -44.54 -22.19 -21.07
CA MET A 158 -43.16 -22.26 -21.59
C MET A 158 -42.83 -20.99 -22.39
N SER A 159 -43.12 -19.82 -21.84
CA SER A 159 -42.91 -18.51 -22.48
C SER A 159 -42.01 -17.57 -21.65
N SER A 160 -41.68 -17.94 -20.40
CA SER A 160 -40.83 -17.12 -19.52
C SER A 160 -39.32 -17.35 -19.70
N LEU A 161 -38.91 -18.43 -20.38
CA LEU A 161 -37.48 -18.74 -20.64
C LEU A 161 -36.90 -17.97 -21.84
N THR A 162 -37.72 -17.51 -22.78
CA THR A 162 -37.29 -16.71 -23.94
C THR A 162 -36.94 -15.26 -23.56
N GLY A 163 -37.50 -14.74 -22.46
CA GLY A 163 -37.11 -13.43 -21.91
C GLY A 163 -35.75 -13.45 -21.18
N ALA A 164 -35.42 -14.56 -20.52
CA ALA A 164 -34.17 -14.70 -19.75
C ALA A 164 -32.93 -14.97 -20.63
N MET A 165 -33.11 -15.50 -21.85
CA MET A 165 -32.01 -15.75 -22.79
C MET A 165 -31.61 -14.52 -23.63
N ASN A 166 -32.38 -13.42 -23.58
CA ASN A 166 -32.08 -12.19 -24.31
C ASN A 166 -31.13 -11.23 -23.54
N ALA A 167 -30.81 -11.54 -22.28
CA ALA A 167 -29.90 -10.73 -21.45
C ALA A 167 -28.42 -11.13 -21.55
N LEU A 168 -28.06 -12.08 -22.43
CA LEU A 168 -26.67 -12.55 -22.60
C LEU A 168 -26.05 -12.23 -23.97
N GLN A 169 -26.61 -11.29 -24.74
CA GLN A 169 -25.93 -10.75 -25.92
C GLN A 169 -25.40 -9.33 -25.67
N LEU A 170 -24.25 -9.26 -24.99
CA LEU A 170 -23.37 -8.07 -25.01
C LEU A 170 -22.42 -8.12 -26.22
N ILE A 171 -22.97 -8.35 -27.41
CA ILE A 171 -22.27 -8.06 -28.67
C ILE A 171 -22.98 -6.84 -29.28
N PRO A 172 -22.34 -5.66 -29.32
CA PRO A 172 -22.95 -4.48 -29.94
C PRO A 172 -23.16 -4.72 -31.44
N SER A 173 -24.41 -4.57 -31.90
CA SER A 173 -24.73 -4.53 -33.33
C SER A 173 -24.28 -3.18 -33.91
N SER A 174 -23.10 -3.22 -34.54
CA SER A 174 -22.42 -2.15 -35.29
C SER A 174 -21.58 -1.14 -34.48
N VAL A 175 -20.28 -1.18 -34.74
CA VAL A 175 -19.34 -0.11 -34.41
C VAL A 175 -19.32 0.85 -35.59
N ARG A 176 -19.78 2.09 -35.40
CA ARG A 176 -19.55 3.17 -36.37
C ARG A 176 -18.26 3.90 -36.01
N PHE A 177 -17.25 3.76 -36.89
CA PHE A 177 -16.05 4.60 -36.87
C PHE A 177 -16.31 5.93 -37.60
N GLY A 178 -15.96 7.04 -36.94
CA GLY A 178 -15.55 8.29 -37.58
C GLY A 178 -16.65 9.28 -38.04
N ARG A 179 -16.65 10.47 -37.43
CA ARG A 179 -16.92 11.76 -38.08
C ARG A 179 -16.43 12.95 -37.23
N GLY A 180 -15.37 13.61 -37.70
CA GLY A 180 -15.28 15.09 -37.77
C GLY A 180 -14.81 15.92 -36.55
N ARG A 181 -13.62 16.52 -36.71
CA ARG A 181 -12.94 17.66 -36.02
C ARG A 181 -13.74 18.99 -36.02
N PRO A 182 -13.39 20.10 -35.28
CA PRO A 182 -12.08 20.81 -35.28
C PRO A 182 -11.58 21.25 -33.87
N GLY A 183 -10.29 21.38 -33.56
CA GLY A 183 -9.31 22.31 -34.14
C GLY A 183 -9.33 23.65 -33.39
N PHE A 184 -8.43 23.87 -32.42
CA PHE A 184 -8.11 25.21 -31.90
C PHE A 184 -6.60 25.40 -31.76
N SER A 185 -6.12 26.47 -32.40
CA SER A 185 -4.71 26.85 -32.57
C SER A 185 -4.03 27.31 -31.28
N ARG A 186 -2.72 27.11 -31.26
CA ARG A 186 -1.78 27.77 -30.35
C ARG A 186 -1.63 29.25 -30.71
N LYS A 187 -1.49 30.09 -29.69
CA LYS A 187 -0.72 31.34 -29.72
C LYS A 187 0.48 31.14 -28.81
#